data_AF-A0A1B6NSG8-F1
#
_entry.id   AF-A0A1B6NSG8-F1
#
_cell.length_a   1.000
_cell.length_b   1.000
_cell.length_c   1.000
_cell.angle_alpha   90.00
_cell.angle_beta   90.00
_cell.angle_gamma   90.00
#
_symmetry.space_group_name_H-M   'P 1'
#
loop_
_entity.id
_entity.type
_entity.pdbx_description
1 polymer ?
#
loop_
_entity_poly.entity_id
_entity_poly.type
_entity_poly.pdbx_seq_one_letter_code
_entity_poly.pdbx_strand_id
1 'polypeptide(L)'
;KWLKGRNVVMVVFEPTGPYHKALEADLHKAGVPLAKVNPLHARRFAEATGCLNKTDRVDAAILARMANVFKSRPSLNGRKISRV
;
A
#
# COMPACT_ATOMS: atom_id res chain seq x y z
N LYS A 1 7.93 -7.70 14.21
CA LYS A 1 8.21 -9.17 14.22
C LYS A 1 8.03 -9.81 12.83
N TRP A 2 6.94 -9.51 12.10
CA TRP A 2 6.60 -10.14 10.82
C TRP A 2 7.30 -9.56 9.57
N LEU A 3 7.89 -8.36 9.66
CA LEU A 3 8.70 -7.76 8.58
C LEU A 3 10.19 -8.10 8.68
N LYS A 4 10.65 -8.67 9.81
CA LYS A 4 12.06 -8.98 10.03
C LYS A 4 12.53 -10.02 9.00
N GLY A 5 13.69 -9.77 8.37
CA GLY A 5 14.28 -10.65 7.36
C GLY A 5 13.67 -10.53 5.95
N ARG A 6 12.71 -9.62 5.75
CA ARG A 6 12.16 -9.32 4.41
C ARG A 6 12.71 -7.99 3.92
N ASN A 7 13.17 -7.95 2.67
CA ASN A 7 13.54 -6.69 2.02
C ASN A 7 12.27 -5.95 1.58
N VAL A 8 11.70 -5.15 2.47
CA VAL A 8 10.46 -4.40 2.24
C VAL A 8 10.78 -2.95 1.91
N VAL A 9 10.49 -2.56 0.67
CA VAL A 9 10.74 -1.20 0.17
C VAL A 9 9.65 -0.23 0.62
N MET A 10 8.41 -0.69 0.76
CA MET A 10 7.26 0.09 1.20
C MET A 10 6.09 -0.84 1.61
N VAL A 11 5.28 -0.41 2.56
CA VAL A 11 3.99 -1.04 2.91
C VAL A 11 2.85 -0.22 2.32
N VAL A 12 1.91 -0.89 1.65
CA VAL A 12 0.77 -0.25 0.99
C VAL A 12 -0.50 -0.84 1.58
N PHE A 13 -1.44 0.01 1.97
CA PHE A 13 -2.70 -0.44 2.55
C PHE A 13 -3.85 0.52 2.21
N GLU A 14 -5.07 0.00 2.22
CA GLU A 14 -6.28 0.83 2.21
C GLU A 14 -6.73 1.07 3.66
N PRO A 15 -6.93 2.34 4.10
CA PRO A 15 -7.42 2.61 5.43
C PRO A 15 -8.93 2.32 5.50
N THR A 16 -9.32 1.28 6.23
CA THR A 16 -10.72 0.98 6.58
C THR A 16 -10.94 1.19 8.08
N GLY A 17 -11.73 2.20 8.42
CA GLY A 17 -12.03 2.54 9.82
C GLY A 17 -10.78 2.97 10.63
N PRO A 18 -10.86 3.05 11.97
CA PRO A 18 -9.80 3.62 12.82
C PRO A 18 -8.55 2.72 12.99
N TYR A 19 -8.62 1.45 12.61
CA TYR A 19 -7.58 0.45 12.89
C TYR A 19 -6.22 0.73 12.24
N HIS A 20 -6.19 1.50 11.15
CA HIS A 20 -4.94 1.82 10.45
C HIS A 20 -3.98 2.71 11.25
N LYS A 21 -4.46 3.46 12.26
CA LYS A 21 -3.61 4.38 13.03
C LYS A 21 -2.50 3.67 13.80
N ALA A 22 -2.82 2.51 14.40
CA ALA A 22 -1.82 1.72 15.12
C ALA A 22 -0.76 1.15 14.16
N LEU A 23 -1.19 0.67 12.99
CA LEU A 23 -0.29 0.20 11.93
C LEU A 23 0.65 1.31 11.45
N GLU A 24 0.13 2.52 11.18
CA GLU A 24 0.94 3.68 10.79
C GLU A 24 2.00 4.01 11.84
N ALA A 25 1.61 4.08 13.10
CA ALA A 25 2.51 4.40 14.20
C ALA A 25 3.63 3.37 14.36
N ASP A 26 3.31 2.07 14.25
CA ASP A 26 4.30 1.00 14.38
C ASP A 26 5.27 0.95 13.20
N LEU A 27 4.78 1.16 11.98
CA LEU A 27 5.62 1.22 10.77
C LEU A 27 6.53 2.45 10.78
N HIS A 28 6.02 3.59 11.25
CA HIS A 28 6.78 4.82 11.41
C HIS A 28 7.93 4.64 12.42
N LYS A 29 7.63 4.09 13.60
CA LYS A 29 8.66 3.73 14.61
C LYS A 29 9.71 2.75 14.07
N ALA A 30 9.31 1.87 13.15
CA ALA A 30 10.21 0.90 12.52
C ALA A 30 11.00 1.46 11.33
N GLY A 31 10.77 2.72 10.92
CA GLY A 31 11.42 3.35 9.77
C GLY A 31 11.01 2.76 8.41
N VAL A 32 9.85 2.08 8.35
CA VAL A 32 9.37 1.44 7.13
C VAL A 32 8.49 2.41 6.34
N PRO A 33 8.80 2.74 5.08
CA PRO A 33 7.96 3.60 4.26
C PRO A 33 6.56 3.03 4.10
N LEU A 34 5.54 3.90 4.10
CA LEU A 34 4.15 3.50 3.91
C LEU A 34 3.42 4.39 2.90
N ALA A 35 2.41 3.82 2.23
CA ALA A 35 1.50 4.54 1.36
C ALA A 35 0.05 4.09 1.59
N LYS A 36 -0.84 5.08 1.68
CA LYS A 36 -2.29 4.85 1.71
C LYS A 36 -2.85 4.87 0.30
N VAL A 37 -3.72 3.92 0.00
CA VAL A 37 -4.51 3.94 -1.24
C VAL A 37 -5.97 4.24 -0.94
N ASN A 38 -6.63 4.89 -1.89
CA ASN A 38 -8.09 5.04 -1.84
C ASN A 38 -8.73 3.68 -2.18
N PRO A 39 -9.65 3.14 -1.35
CA PRO A 39 -10.34 1.88 -1.62
C PRO A 39 -11.01 1.83 -3.01
N LEU A 40 -11.56 2.95 -3.48
CA LEU A 40 -12.15 3.04 -4.82
C LEU A 40 -11.10 2.83 -5.93
N HIS A 41 -9.89 3.36 -5.75
CA HIS A 41 -8.81 3.19 -6.72
C HIS A 41 -8.26 1.77 -6.69
N ALA A 42 -8.09 1.19 -5.50
CA ALA A 42 -7.68 -0.21 -5.35
C ALA A 42 -8.68 -1.14 -6.04
N ARG A 43 -9.98 -0.92 -5.81
CA ARG A 43 -11.06 -1.68 -6.46
C ARG A 43 -11.02 -1.56 -7.98
N ARG A 44 -10.97 -0.34 -8.52
CA ARG A 44 -10.91 -0.14 -9.98
C ARG A 44 -9.68 -0.79 -10.61
N PHE A 45 -8.54 -0.75 -9.91
CA PHE A 45 -7.34 -1.43 -10.35
C PHE A 45 -7.47 -2.96 -10.31
N ALA A 46 -8.13 -3.51 -9.30
CA ALA A 46 -8.45 -4.94 -9.23
C ALA A 46 -9.37 -5.38 -10.39
N GLU A 47 -10.42 -4.62 -10.65
CA GLU A 47 -11.35 -4.84 -11.76
C GLU A 47 -10.61 -4.80 -13.10
N ALA A 48 -9.77 -3.78 -13.32
CA ALA A 48 -8.97 -3.64 -14.54
C ALA A 48 -7.93 -4.76 -14.74
N THR A 49 -7.51 -5.44 -13.66
CA THR A 49 -6.56 -6.55 -13.71
C THR A 49 -7.24 -7.92 -13.77
N GLY A 50 -8.57 -7.97 -13.84
CA GLY A 50 -9.34 -9.20 -13.95
C GLY A 50 -9.39 -10.02 -12.65
N CYS A 51 -9.07 -9.43 -11.51
CA CYS A 51 -9.12 -10.11 -10.22
C CYS A 51 -10.54 -10.05 -9.63
N LEU A 52 -11.31 -11.12 -9.85
CA LEU A 52 -12.70 -11.24 -9.38
C LEU A 52 -12.84 -11.96 -8.03
N ASN A 53 -11.89 -12.84 -7.68
CA ASN A 53 -11.92 -13.57 -6.41
C ASN A 53 -11.26 -12.77 -5.30
N LYS A 54 -12.07 -12.35 -4.32
CA LYS A 54 -11.61 -11.56 -3.18
C LYS A 54 -11.13 -12.45 -2.05
N THR A 55 -9.81 -12.49 -1.86
CA THR A 55 -9.18 -13.03 -0.65
C THR A 55 -8.15 -12.01 -0.17
N ASP A 56 -7.86 -12.00 1.14
CA ASP A 56 -6.88 -11.05 1.70
C ASP A 56 -5.52 -11.11 0.99
N ARG A 57 -5.12 -12.32 0.54
CA ARG A 57 -3.86 -12.51 -0.21
C ARG A 57 -3.91 -11.87 -1.59
N VAL A 58 -5.04 -11.99 -2.29
CA VAL A 58 -5.22 -11.38 -3.62
C VAL A 58 -5.27 -9.86 -3.47
N ASP A 59 -6.01 -9.34 -2.50
CA ASP A 59 -6.09 -7.89 -2.24
C ASP A 59 -4.70 -7.31 -1.95
N ALA A 60 -3.91 -7.93 -1.05
CA ALA A 60 -2.54 -7.50 -0.76
C ALA A 60 -1.63 -7.52 -2.01
N ALA A 61 -1.75 -8.54 -2.86
CA ALA A 61 -0.97 -8.65 -4.09
C ALA A 61 -1.33 -7.55 -5.10
N ILE A 62 -2.62 -7.20 -5.20
CA ILE A 62 -3.11 -6.13 -6.07
C ILE A 62 -2.59 -4.78 -5.60
N LEU A 63 -2.63 -4.51 -4.29
CA LEU A 63 -2.08 -3.28 -3.71
C LEU A 63 -0.57 -3.14 -3.96
N ALA A 64 0.18 -4.23 -3.83
CA ALA A 64 1.61 -4.24 -4.14
C ALA A 64 1.89 -3.99 -5.63
N ARG A 65 1.10 -4.61 -6.53
CA ARG A 65 1.18 -4.36 -7.98
C ARG A 65 0.86 -2.91 -8.33
N MET A 66 -0.22 -2.38 -7.76
CA MET A 66 -0.63 -0.99 -7.92
C MET A 66 0.50 -0.03 -7.55
N ALA A 67 1.13 -0.22 -6.40
CA ALA A 67 2.26 0.60 -5.96
C ALA A 67 3.49 0.49 -6.88
N ASN A 68 3.80 -0.71 -7.38
CA ASN A 68 4.89 -0.88 -8.35
C ASN A 68 4.61 -0.13 -9.66
N VAL A 69 3.37 -0.18 -10.18
CA VAL A 69 2.96 0.55 -11.39
C VAL A 69 3.03 2.07 -11.20
N PHE A 70 2.63 2.57 -10.02
CA PHE A 70 2.74 4.01 -9.73
C PHE A 70 4.17 4.45 -9.47
N LYS A 71 5.02 3.58 -8.91
CA LYS A 71 6.46 3.85 -8.74
C LYS A 71 7.19 3.91 -10.07
N SER A 72 6.80 3.10 -11.06
CA SER A 72 7.43 3.03 -12.38
C SER A 72 7.04 4.17 -13.33
N ARG A 73 6.24 5.15 -12.88
CA ARG A 73 5.86 6.31 -13.68
C ARG A 73 6.90 7.43 -13.49
N PRO A 74 7.74 7.77 -14.51
CA PRO A 74 8.68 8.87 -14.41
C PRO A 74 7.94 10.19 -14.61
N SER A 75 7.16 10.59 -13.61
CA SER A 75 6.87 11.98 -13.22
C SER A 75 5.69 11.98 -12.27
N LEU A 76 5.98 12.11 -10.97
CA LEU A 76 5.21 12.96 -10.05
C LEU A 76 6.22 13.47 -9.02
N ASN A 77 7.05 14.41 -9.48
CA ASN A 77 7.60 15.41 -8.59
C ASN A 77 6.40 16.13 -7.93
N GLY A 78 6.29 16.04 -6.61
CA GLY A 78 5.44 16.96 -5.83
C GLY A 78 4.01 16.53 -5.47
N ARG A 79 3.82 15.43 -4.73
CA ARG A 79 2.75 15.41 -3.72
C ARG A 79 3.11 14.55 -2.51
N LYS A 80 3.53 15.24 -1.45
CA LYS A 80 3.81 14.81 -0.07
C LYS A 80 3.66 13.31 0.20
N ILE A 81 4.79 12.59 0.11
CA ILE A 81 5.02 11.47 1.03
C ILE A 81 5.21 12.13 2.39
N SER A 82 4.20 12.08 3.25
CA SER A 82 4.31 12.61 4.61
C SER A 82 5.38 11.81 5.37
N ARG A 83 6.62 12.31 5.34
CA ARG A 83 7.56 12.13 6.45
C ARG A 83 7.00 12.97 7.59
N VAL A 84 6.23 12.33 8.46
CA VAL A 84 6.14 12.74 9.87
C VAL A 84 7.39 12.28 10.60
#